data_AF-A0A0Q6MIJ4-F1
#
_entry.id   AF-A0A0Q6MIJ4-F1
#
_cell.length_a   1.000
_cell.length_b   1.000
_cell.length_c   1.000
_cell.angle_alpha   90.00
_cell.angle_beta   90.00
_cell.angle_gamma   90.00
#
_symmetry.space_group_name_H-M   'P 1'
#
loop_
_entity.id
_entity.type
_entity.pdbx_description
1 polymer ?
#
loop_
_entity_poly.entity_id
_entity_poly.type
_entity_poly.pdbx_seq_one_letter_code
_entity_poly.pdbx_strand_id
1 'polypeptide(L)'
;MSSPHFEAFRWTRPESDELQVDARHLNRLIGQVIDVTHGVRVLLELMEQDEMALVDDEPTVLDPVNTGALRRLGVVSLQMLNNEASRLCEWVEASADRTASDAG
;
A
#
# COMPACT_ATOMS: atom_id res chain seq x y z
N MET A 1 19.92 30.44 -0.79
CA MET A 1 19.30 29.18 -1.26
C MET A 1 17.96 29.07 -0.56
N SER A 2 16.86 29.05 -1.31
CA SER A 2 15.50 29.02 -0.74
C SER A 2 15.24 27.63 -0.18
N SER A 3 14.89 27.53 1.10
CA SER A 3 14.41 26.26 1.68
C SER A 3 13.13 25.84 0.95
N PRO A 4 12.95 24.54 0.65
CA PRO A 4 11.72 24.08 0.03
C PRO A 4 10.54 24.39 0.94
N HIS A 5 9.51 25.06 0.41
CA HIS A 5 8.29 25.40 1.15
C HIS A 5 7.39 24.18 1.43
N PHE A 6 7.81 22.99 1.00
CA PHE A 6 7.08 21.75 1.17
C PHE A 6 8.05 20.65 1.58
N GLU A 7 7.83 20.08 2.76
CA GLU A 7 8.47 18.85 3.18
C GLU A 7 7.55 17.68 2.84
N ALA A 8 8.12 16.61 2.26
CA ALA A 8 7.35 15.41 1.99
C ALA A 8 6.83 14.82 3.30
N PHE A 9 5.54 14.49 3.35
CA PHE A 9 4.96 13.83 4.53
C PHE A 9 5.66 12.49 4.77
N ARG A 10 6.15 12.28 6.00
CA ARG A 10 6.75 11.01 6.42
C ARG A 10 5.86 10.37 7.49
N TRP A 11 5.58 9.09 7.29
CA TRP A 11 4.88 8.26 8.28
C TRP A 11 5.83 7.74 9.38
N THR A 12 7.13 7.73 9.11
CA THR A 12 8.17 7.21 10.00
C THR A 12 9.01 8.34 10.59
N ARG A 13 9.59 8.08 11.77
CA ARG A 13 10.53 8.99 12.42
C ARG A 13 11.93 8.90 11.76
N PRO A 14 12.64 10.01 11.52
CA PRO A 14 13.96 9.98 10.88
C PRO A 14 14.98 9.08 11.58
N GLU A 15 14.91 8.96 12.90
CA GLU A 15 15.81 8.13 13.72
C GLU A 15 15.67 6.63 13.41
N SER A 16 14.55 6.23 12.79
CA SER A 16 14.32 4.84 12.40
C SER A 16 15.03 4.42 11.10
N ASP A 17 15.55 5.38 10.32
CA ASP A 17 16.17 5.10 9.01
C ASP A 17 17.48 4.29 9.13
N GLU A 18 18.18 4.38 10.27
CA GLU A 18 19.46 3.68 10.53
C GLU A 18 19.27 2.30 11.18
N LEU A 19 18.02 1.89 11.48
CA LEU A 19 17.76 0.65 12.18
C LEU A 19 18.01 -0.57 11.29
N GLN A 20 18.76 -1.52 11.83
CA GLN A 20 18.92 -2.85 11.23
C GLN A 20 17.67 -3.67 11.55
N VAL A 21 16.82 -3.90 10.54
CA VAL A 21 15.58 -4.67 10.66
C VAL A 21 15.72 -6.06 10.04
N ASP A 22 15.02 -7.06 10.60
CA ASP A 22 14.98 -8.40 10.01
C ASP A 22 14.32 -8.35 8.62
N ALA A 23 15.10 -8.74 7.61
CA ALA A 23 14.70 -8.76 6.21
C ALA A 23 13.41 -9.58 5.97
N ARG A 24 13.09 -10.57 6.81
CA ARG A 24 11.87 -11.37 6.65
C ARG A 24 10.60 -10.52 6.68
N HIS A 25 10.51 -9.57 7.61
CA HIS A 25 9.33 -8.72 7.76
C HIS A 25 9.20 -7.74 6.60
N LEU A 26 10.33 -7.15 6.17
CA LEU A 26 10.38 -6.25 5.04
C LEU A 26 10.04 -6.96 3.72
N ASN A 27 10.60 -8.15 3.49
CA ASN A 27 10.32 -8.97 2.30
C ASN A 27 8.84 -9.35 2.20
N ARG A 28 8.21 -9.67 3.32
CA ARG A 28 6.77 -9.96 3.36
C ARG A 28 5.95 -8.75 2.93
N LEU A 29 6.23 -7.58 3.50
CA LEU A 29 5.53 -6.34 3.14
C LEU A 29 5.76 -5.99 1.67
N ILE A 30 7.00 -6.07 1.16
CA ILE A 30 7.31 -5.81 -0.25
C ILE A 30 6.49 -6.71 -1.16
N GLY A 31 6.42 -8.02 -0.88
CA GLY A 31 5.60 -8.94 -1.66
C GLY A 31 4.12 -8.54 -1.67
N GLN A 32 3.57 -8.20 -0.50
CA GLN A 32 2.18 -7.76 -0.37
C GLN A 32 1.90 -6.45 -1.10
N VAL A 33 2.83 -5.48 -1.06
CA VAL A 33 2.73 -4.23 -1.83
C VAL A 33 2.64 -4.56 -3.32
N ILE A 34 3.56 -5.38 -3.83
CA ILE A 34 3.60 -5.74 -5.26
C ILE A 34 2.29 -6.42 -5.68
N ASP A 35 1.85 -7.42 -4.92
CA ASP A 35 0.64 -8.20 -5.23
C ASP A 35 -0.62 -7.31 -5.22
N VAL A 36 -0.78 -6.47 -4.19
CA VAL A 36 -1.94 -5.58 -4.06
C VAL A 36 -1.91 -4.49 -5.12
N THR A 37 -0.77 -3.85 -5.37
CA THR A 37 -0.64 -2.80 -6.40
C THR A 37 -0.95 -3.36 -7.79
N HIS A 38 -0.40 -4.53 -8.13
CA HIS A 38 -0.68 -5.15 -9.43
C HIS A 38 -2.14 -5.57 -9.54
N GLY A 39 -2.69 -6.23 -8.52
CA GLY A 39 -4.08 -6.66 -8.51
C GLY A 39 -5.04 -5.48 -8.66
N VAL A 40 -4.88 -4.42 -7.86
CA VAL A 40 -5.71 -3.21 -7.96
C VAL A 40 -5.58 -2.53 -9.31
N ARG A 41 -4.36 -2.44 -9.88
CA ARG A 41 -4.16 -1.87 -11.22
C ARG A 41 -5.00 -2.62 -12.26
N VAL A 42 -4.90 -3.95 -12.29
CA VAL A 42 -5.66 -4.78 -13.25
C VAL A 42 -7.17 -4.58 -13.08
N LEU A 43 -7.66 -4.49 -11.84
CA LEU A 43 -9.08 -4.23 -11.60
C LEU A 43 -9.51 -2.86 -12.14
N LEU A 44 -8.72 -1.82 -11.94
CA LEU A 44 -9.03 -0.48 -12.47
C LEU A 44 -9.00 -0.46 -13.99
N GLU A 45 -8.00 -1.09 -14.62
CA GLU A 45 -7.90 -1.21 -16.09
C GLU A 45 -9.12 -1.94 -16.67
N LEU A 46 -9.59 -3.02 -16.03
CA LEU A 46 -10.79 -3.74 -16.46
C LEU A 46 -12.06 -2.89 -16.29
N MET A 47 -12.18 -2.14 -15.20
CA MET A 47 -13.32 -1.26 -14.99
C MET A 47 -13.36 -0.11 -16.01
N GLU A 48 -12.20 0.47 -16.34
CA GLU A 48 -12.08 1.50 -17.38
C GLU A 48 -12.44 0.94 -18.76
N GLN A 49 -11.99 -0.28 -19.09
CA GLN A 49 -12.35 -0.97 -20.33
C GLN A 49 -13.86 -1.20 -20.45
N ASP A 50 -14.52 -1.65 -19.38
CA ASP A 50 -15.97 -1.84 -19.37
C ASP A 50 -16.72 -0.52 -19.52
N GLU A 51 -16.25 0.56 -18.90
CA GLU A 51 -16.83 1.89 -19.09
C GLU A 51 -16.73 2.36 -20.55
N MET A 52 -15.60 2.10 -21.22
CA MET A 52 -15.42 2.39 -22.64
C MET A 52 -16.33 1.53 -23.53
N ALA A 53 -16.40 0.22 -23.27
CA ALA A 53 -17.27 -0.70 -24.03
C ALA A 53 -18.74 -0.27 -23.99
N LEU A 54 -19.21 0.19 -22.82
CA LEU A 54 -20.57 0.73 -22.68
C LEU A 54 -20.82 1.99 -23.51
N VAL A 55 -19.81 2.85 -23.68
CA VAL A 55 -19.91 4.06 -24.53
C VAL A 55 -20.03 3.68 -26.01
N ASP A 56 -19.33 2.62 -26.41
CA ASP A 56 -19.28 2.14 -27.80
C ASP A 56 -20.39 1.12 -28.13
N ASP A 57 -21.33 0.87 -27.21
CA ASP A 57 -22.40 -0.13 -27.32
C ASP A 57 -21.86 -1.57 -27.57
N GLU A 58 -20.67 -1.84 -27.04
CA GLU A 58 -19.99 -3.13 -27.08
C GLU A 58 -20.27 -3.97 -25.82
N PRO A 59 -20.15 -5.31 -25.89
CA PRO A 59 -20.31 -6.17 -24.73
C PRO A 59 -19.23 -5.91 -23.67
N THR A 60 -19.63 -5.78 -22.40
CA THR A 60 -18.69 -5.68 -21.27
C THR A 60 -18.04 -7.02 -20.94
N VAL A 61 -16.84 -6.96 -20.36
CA VAL A 61 -16.10 -8.12 -19.87
C VAL A 61 -16.66 -8.58 -18.52
N LEU A 62 -17.05 -7.67 -17.64
CA LEU A 62 -17.60 -7.99 -16.34
C LEU A 62 -19.13 -7.84 -16.31
N ASP A 63 -19.76 -8.76 -15.57
CA ASP A 63 -21.14 -8.59 -15.09
C ASP A 63 -21.15 -7.52 -13.97
N PRO A 64 -22.11 -6.56 -13.97
CA PRO A 64 -22.27 -5.57 -12.90
C PRO A 64 -22.15 -6.08 -11.47
N VAL A 65 -22.62 -7.29 -11.17
CA VAL A 65 -22.49 -7.89 -9.83
C VAL A 65 -21.02 -8.17 -9.49
N ASN A 66 -20.26 -8.68 -10.46
CA ASN A 66 -18.83 -8.94 -10.33
C ASN A 66 -18.04 -7.64 -10.22
N THR A 67 -18.41 -6.59 -10.97
CA THR A 67 -17.76 -5.26 -10.87
C THR A 67 -17.84 -4.69 -9.45
N GLY A 68 -19.03 -4.77 -8.83
CA GLY A 68 -19.20 -4.33 -7.44
C GLY A 68 -18.37 -5.14 -6.43
N ALA A 69 -18.27 -6.46 -6.63
CA ALA A 69 -17.47 -7.34 -5.78
C ALA A 69 -15.96 -7.07 -5.92
N LEU A 70 -15.48 -6.91 -7.16
CA LEU A 70 -14.09 -6.61 -7.47
C LEU A 70 -13.66 -5.25 -6.93
N ARG A 71 -14.52 -4.22 -7.02
CA ARG A 71 -14.25 -2.91 -6.41
C ARG A 71 -14.07 -3.01 -4.90
N ARG A 72 -14.96 -3.75 -4.21
CA ARG A 72 -14.85 -3.97 -2.76
C ARG A 72 -13.58 -4.76 -2.40
N LEU A 73 -13.23 -5.77 -3.20
CA LEU A 73 -11.99 -6.52 -3.03
C LEU A 73 -10.78 -5.59 -3.14
N GLY A 74 -10.73 -4.72 -4.15
CA GLY A 74 -9.65 -3.73 -4.30
C GLY A 74 -9.51 -2.82 -3.07
N VAL A 75 -10.62 -2.28 -2.57
CA VAL A 75 -10.62 -1.43 -1.36
C VAL A 75 -10.12 -2.20 -0.13
N VAL A 76 -10.62 -3.42 0.10
CA VAL A 76 -10.20 -4.24 1.24
C VAL A 76 -8.72 -4.61 1.13
N SER A 77 -8.23 -4.96 -0.06
CA SER A 77 -6.81 -5.25 -0.29
C SER A 77 -5.91 -4.06 0.05
N LEU A 78 -6.30 -2.84 -0.34
CA LEU A 78 -5.58 -1.62 0.01
C LEU A 78 -5.61 -1.34 1.52
N GLN A 79 -6.75 -1.57 2.17
CA GLN A 79 -6.87 -1.44 3.63
C GLN A 79 -5.99 -2.45 4.36
N MET A 80 -5.96 -3.71 3.90
CA MET A 80 -5.09 -4.74 4.46
C MET A 80 -3.61 -4.38 4.30
N LEU A 81 -3.22 -3.84 3.15
CA LEU A 81 -1.86 -3.38 2.91
C LEU A 81 -1.48 -2.23 3.85
N ASN A 82 -2.38 -1.24 4.01
CA ASN A 82 -2.17 -0.13 4.92
C ASN A 82 -2.01 -0.61 6.37
N ASN A 83 -2.88 -1.53 6.81
CA ASN A 83 -2.80 -2.09 8.16
C ASN A 83 -1.49 -2.82 8.41
N GLU A 84 -1.00 -3.60 7.45
CA GLU A 84 0.27 -4.30 7.60
C GLU A 84 1.46 -3.33 7.60
N ALA A 85 1.43 -2.29 6.76
CA ALA A 85 2.43 -1.23 6.78
C ALA A 85 2.46 -0.48 8.12
N SER A 86 1.29 -0.14 8.69
CA SER A 86 1.19 0.49 10.01
C SER A 86 1.76 -0.42 11.11
N ARG A 87 1.42 -1.72 11.11
CA ARG A 87 1.97 -2.68 12.06
C ARG A 87 3.48 -2.81 11.95
N LEU A 88 4.04 -2.77 10.74
CA LEU A 88 5.49 -2.77 10.57
C LEU A 88 6.11 -1.49 11.14
N CYS A 89 5.49 -0.33 10.90
CA CYS A 89 5.94 0.94 11.46
C CYS A 89 5.98 0.91 13.00
N GLU A 90 4.90 0.47 13.64
CA GLU A 90 4.83 0.30 15.10
C GLU A 90 5.92 -0.64 15.63
N TRP A 91 6.18 -1.73 14.91
CA TRP A 91 7.23 -2.68 15.29
C TRP A 91 8.63 -2.09 15.17
N VAL A 92 8.91 -1.31 14.11
CA VAL A 92 10.18 -0.61 13.92
C VAL A 92 10.38 0.42 15.03
N GLU A 93 9.38 1.25 15.32
CA GLU A 93 9.45 2.26 16.39
C GLU A 93 9.68 1.61 17.77
N ALA A 94 8.94 0.55 18.10
CA ALA A 94 9.15 -0.17 19.36
C ALA A 94 10.56 -0.79 19.45
N SER A 95 11.17 -1.17 18.32
CA SER A 95 12.54 -1.68 18.27
C SER A 95 13.58 -0.56 18.45
N ALA A 96 13.29 0.63 17.92
CA ALA A 96 14.09 1.84 18.13
C ALA A 96 14.15 2.21 19.62
N ASP A 97 12.99 2.25 20.28
CA ASP A 97 12.86 2.64 21.69
C ASP A 97 13.63 1.69 22.62
N ARG A 98 13.60 0.37 22.35
CA ARG A 98 14.38 -0.62 23.10
C ARG A 98 15.89 -0.41 22.92
N THR A 99 16.32 -0.19 21.69
CA THR A 99 17.75 0.02 21.38
C THR A 99 18.28 1.30 22.04
N ALA A 100 17.47 2.36 22.08
CA ALA A 100 17.80 3.60 22.78
C ALA A 100 17.87 3.42 24.31
N SER A 101 16.99 2.60 24.89
CA SER A 101 16.99 2.30 26.33
C SER A 101 18.17 1.44 26.77
N ASP A 102 18.67 0.52 25.95
CA ASP A 102 19.81 -0.34 26.28
C ASP A 102 21.16 0.39 26.14
N ALA A 103 21.18 1.54 25.45
CA ALA A 103 22.38 2.35 25.23
C ALA A 103 22.61 3.45 26.28
N GLY A 104 21.65 3.68 27.20
CA GLY A 104 21.71 4.67 28.28
C GLY A 104 22.00 4.05 29.64
#